data_AF-B5VFD6-F1
#
_entry.id   AF-B5VFD6-F1
#
_cell.length_a   1.000
_cell.length_b   1.000
_cell.length_c   1.000
_cell.angle_alpha   90.00
_cell.angle_beta   90.00
_cell.angle_gamma   90.00
#
_symmetry.space_group_name_H-M   'P 1'
#
loop_
_entity.id
_entity.type
_entity.pdbx_description
1 polymer ?
#
loop_
_entity_poly.entity_id
_entity_poly.type
_entity_poly.pdbx_seq_one_letter_code
_entity_poly.pdbx_strand_id
1 'polypeptide(L)'
;MDTDLDVPMQDAVTEQLTPTVSEDMDLNNNSSDNNAEEFSVDDLKPGSSGIADHKSSKPLELNNTNINQLDQWIEHLSKCEPLSEDDVARLCKMAVDVLQFEENVKPINVPVTICGDVHGQFHDLLELFKIGGPCPDTNYLFMGDYVDRGYYSVETVSYLVAMKVRYPHRITILRGNHESRQITQVYGFYDECLRKYGSANVWKMFTDLFDYFPITALVDNKIFCLHGGLSLHDRNHRSGERVEQNTGSAS
;
A
#
# COMPACT_ATOMS: atom_id res chain seq x y z
N MET A 1 50.52 -13.61 -25.60
CA MET A 1 50.47 -13.82 -27.05
C MET A 1 49.55 -14.99 -27.23
N ASP A 2 48.29 -14.91 -27.61
CA ASP A 2 47.33 -13.92 -28.12
C ASP A 2 46.02 -14.74 -28.11
N THR A 3 44.78 -14.30 -28.03
CA THR A 3 44.07 -13.02 -28.00
C THR A 3 42.61 -13.41 -27.74
N ASP A 4 41.86 -12.48 -27.18
CA ASP A 4 40.42 -12.51 -26.97
C ASP A 4 39.61 -13.00 -28.18
N LEU A 5 38.52 -13.73 -27.91
CA LEU A 5 37.41 -13.88 -28.84
C LEU A 5 36.15 -13.37 -28.14
N ASP A 6 35.83 -12.13 -28.48
CA ASP A 6 34.57 -11.46 -28.20
C ASP A 6 33.39 -12.26 -28.77
N VAL A 7 32.41 -12.57 -27.91
CA VAL A 7 31.08 -13.04 -28.32
C VAL A 7 30.19 -11.81 -28.49
N PRO A 8 29.68 -11.50 -29.70
CA PRO A 8 28.77 -10.38 -29.87
C PRO A 8 27.39 -10.73 -29.29
N MET A 9 26.89 -9.89 -28.39
CA MET A 9 25.48 -9.85 -27.99
C MET A 9 24.68 -9.28 -29.16
N GLN A 10 23.81 -10.08 -29.77
CA GLN A 10 22.83 -9.60 -30.73
C GLN A 10 21.56 -9.11 -30.01
N ASP A 11 21.18 -7.88 -30.31
CA ASP A 11 19.92 -7.24 -29.96
C ASP A 11 18.73 -8.04 -30.53
N ALA A 12 17.81 -8.47 -29.66
CA ALA A 12 16.49 -8.95 -30.05
C ALA A 12 15.48 -7.81 -29.90
N VAL A 13 15.19 -7.20 -31.05
CA VAL A 13 14.20 -6.17 -31.27
C VAL A 13 12.79 -6.79 -31.26
N THR A 14 11.89 -6.15 -30.51
CA THR A 14 10.44 -6.00 -30.71
C THR A 14 9.74 -6.97 -31.69
N GLU A 15 8.97 -7.93 -31.16
CA GLU A 15 7.87 -8.55 -31.91
C GLU A 15 6.53 -8.24 -31.25
N GLN A 16 5.75 -7.40 -31.93
CA GLN A 16 4.31 -7.33 -31.81
C GLN A 16 3.72 -8.58 -32.49
N LEU A 17 2.88 -9.33 -31.80
CA LEU A 17 2.07 -10.40 -32.40
C LEU A 17 0.59 -10.13 -32.17
N THR A 18 -0.08 -9.80 -33.28
CA THR A 18 -1.53 -9.76 -33.48
C THR A 18 -2.14 -11.16 -33.39
N PRO A 19 -3.36 -11.36 -32.87
CA PRO A 19 -3.99 -12.68 -32.85
C PRO A 19 -4.63 -13.00 -34.20
N THR A 20 -4.27 -14.14 -34.77
CA THR A 20 -4.94 -14.77 -35.92
C THR A 20 -6.21 -15.49 -35.46
N VAL A 21 -7.31 -15.20 -36.15
CA VAL A 21 -8.63 -15.82 -35.99
C VAL A 21 -8.64 -17.17 -36.70
N SER A 22 -9.09 -18.23 -36.04
CA SER A 22 -9.52 -19.47 -36.69
C SER A 22 -10.73 -20.04 -35.96
N GLU A 23 -11.81 -20.17 -36.72
CA GLU A 23 -13.16 -20.59 -36.33
C GLU A 23 -13.28 -22.12 -36.10
N ASP A 24 -14.31 -22.44 -35.32
CA ASP A 24 -15.12 -23.68 -35.25
C ASP A 24 -14.63 -24.91 -34.46
N MET A 25 -15.22 -25.09 -33.26
CA MET A 25 -16.02 -26.28 -32.94
C MET A 25 -17.10 -25.95 -31.90
N ASP A 26 -18.36 -26.03 -32.35
CA ASP A 26 -19.58 -25.87 -31.57
C ASP A 26 -19.99 -27.13 -30.78
N LEU A 27 -20.85 -26.88 -29.78
CA LEU A 27 -21.65 -27.78 -28.93
C LEU A 27 -20.92 -28.24 -27.64
N ASN A 28 -21.41 -27.98 -26.42
CA ASN A 28 -22.79 -28.14 -25.99
C ASN A 28 -23.08 -27.43 -24.64
N ASN A 29 -24.31 -26.95 -24.49
CA ASN A 29 -24.86 -26.26 -23.32
C ASN A 29 -24.87 -27.13 -22.05
N ASN A 30 -24.37 -26.59 -20.94
CA ASN A 30 -24.95 -26.84 -19.62
C ASN A 30 -24.75 -25.63 -18.72
N SER A 31 -25.87 -24.95 -18.49
CA SER A 31 -26.10 -23.86 -17.56
C SER A 31 -25.62 -24.18 -16.15
N SER A 32 -24.77 -23.30 -15.61
CA SER A 32 -24.67 -22.95 -14.19
C SER A 32 -24.09 -21.55 -14.13
N ASP A 33 -24.85 -20.61 -13.56
CA ASP A 33 -24.51 -19.20 -13.39
C ASP A 33 -23.09 -19.00 -12.87
N ASN A 34 -22.19 -18.52 -13.73
CA ASN A 34 -20.94 -17.90 -13.32
C ASN A 34 -21.13 -16.40 -13.48
N ASN A 35 -21.49 -15.73 -12.38
CA ASN A 35 -21.22 -14.30 -12.24
C ASN A 35 -19.70 -14.11 -12.12
N ALA A 36 -18.98 -14.20 -13.23
CA ALA A 36 -17.67 -13.60 -13.31
C ALA A 36 -17.89 -12.10 -13.45
N GLU A 37 -17.64 -11.33 -12.40
CA GLU A 37 -17.59 -9.88 -12.51
C GLU A 37 -16.51 -9.51 -13.52
N GLU A 38 -16.93 -9.00 -14.68
CA GLU A 38 -16.01 -8.57 -15.73
C GLU A 38 -15.25 -7.33 -15.23
N PHE A 39 -13.93 -7.43 -15.13
CA PHE A 39 -13.08 -6.33 -14.65
C PHE A 39 -13.26 -5.11 -15.55
N SER A 40 -13.79 -4.02 -15.00
CA SER A 40 -14.14 -2.84 -15.77
C SER A 40 -13.06 -1.76 -15.64
N VAL A 41 -12.92 -0.92 -16.66
CA VAL A 41 -12.02 0.24 -16.62
C VAL A 41 -12.42 1.23 -15.51
N ASP A 42 -13.68 1.18 -15.06
CA ASP A 42 -14.18 2.01 -13.96
C ASP A 42 -13.60 1.60 -12.61
N ASP A 43 -13.16 0.35 -12.44
CA ASP A 43 -12.55 -0.15 -11.20
C ASP A 43 -11.13 0.41 -10.96
N LEU A 44 -10.51 0.93 -12.03
CA LEU A 44 -9.23 1.64 -11.97
C LEU A 44 -9.36 3.10 -11.54
N LYS A 45 -10.58 3.64 -11.42
CA LYS A 45 -10.80 5.03 -10.98
C LYS A 45 -10.68 5.14 -9.45
N PRO A 46 -10.04 6.21 -8.93
CA PRO A 46 -10.05 6.51 -7.50
C PRO A 46 -11.47 6.72 -6.96
N GLY A 47 -11.76 6.18 -5.79
CA GLY A 47 -13.05 6.32 -5.10
C GLY A 47 -14.14 5.35 -5.56
N SER A 48 -13.80 4.34 -6.35
CA SER A 48 -14.76 3.36 -6.89
C SER A 48 -15.47 2.53 -5.81
N SER A 49 -14.93 2.45 -4.59
CA SER A 49 -15.55 1.74 -3.47
C SER A 49 -16.47 2.61 -2.60
N GLY A 50 -16.51 3.93 -2.83
CA GLY A 50 -17.27 4.88 -2.01
C GLY A 50 -16.67 5.14 -0.61
N ILE A 51 -15.53 4.53 -0.26
CA ILE A 51 -14.83 4.83 1.00
C ILE A 51 -14.21 6.24 0.95
N ALA A 52 -13.73 6.68 -0.22
CA ALA A 52 -13.18 8.02 -0.41
C ALA A 52 -14.20 9.16 -0.23
N ASP A 53 -15.49 8.85 -0.35
CA ASP A 53 -16.59 9.79 -0.11
C ASP A 53 -16.85 10.01 1.38
N HIS A 54 -16.39 9.08 2.23
CA HIS A 54 -16.47 9.19 3.69
C HIS A 54 -15.33 10.06 4.22
N LYS A 55 -15.37 11.36 3.95
CA LYS A 55 -14.45 12.34 4.55
C LYS A 55 -15.03 12.87 5.86
N SER A 56 -14.54 12.39 7.00
CA SER A 56 -14.86 13.01 8.28
C SER A 56 -14.31 14.44 8.34
N SER A 57 -15.06 15.37 8.94
CA SER A 57 -14.61 16.76 9.16
C SER A 57 -13.72 16.91 10.40
N LYS A 58 -13.54 15.83 11.17
CA LYS A 58 -12.69 15.78 12.37
C LYS A 58 -11.87 14.49 12.43
N PRO A 59 -10.67 14.50 13.05
CA PRO A 59 -9.90 13.29 13.31
C PRO A 59 -10.72 12.25 14.08
N LEU A 60 -10.49 10.97 13.78
CA LEU A 60 -11.15 9.87 14.47
C LEU A 60 -10.82 9.89 15.97
N GLU A 61 -11.83 10.11 16.80
CA GLU A 61 -11.73 9.88 18.25
C GLU A 61 -12.18 8.46 18.58
N LEU A 62 -11.22 7.61 18.99
CA LEU A 62 -11.51 6.25 19.38
C LEU A 62 -12.28 6.21 20.71
N ASN A 63 -13.50 5.68 20.69
CA ASN A 63 -14.23 5.33 21.90
C ASN A 63 -13.89 3.90 22.36
N ASN A 64 -14.27 3.53 23.60
CA ASN A 64 -13.97 2.21 24.15
C ASN A 64 -14.53 1.05 23.29
N THR A 65 -15.67 1.25 22.63
CA THR A 65 -16.27 0.23 21.74
C THR A 65 -15.40 -0.01 20.51
N ASN A 66 -14.93 1.06 19.86
CA ASN A 66 -14.05 0.99 18.70
C ASN A 66 -12.71 0.38 19.06
N ILE A 67 -12.17 0.72 20.23
CA ILE A 67 -10.92 0.13 20.74
C ILE A 67 -11.08 -1.37 20.95
N ASN A 68 -12.14 -1.80 21.64
CA ASN A 68 -12.39 -3.23 21.88
C ASN A 68 -12.59 -3.99 20.57
N GLN A 69 -13.28 -3.39 19.59
CA GLN A 69 -13.46 -3.98 18.26
C GLN A 69 -12.13 -4.11 17.51
N LEU A 70 -11.29 -3.07 17.53
CA LEU A 70 -9.95 -3.10 16.93
C LEU A 70 -9.08 -4.16 17.57
N ASP A 71 -9.08 -4.25 18.90
CA ASP A 71 -8.28 -5.24 19.62
C ASP A 71 -8.74 -6.67 19.27
N GLN A 72 -10.05 -6.90 19.10
CA GLN A 72 -10.58 -8.19 18.60
C GLN A 72 -10.16 -8.48 17.16
N TRP A 73 -10.22 -7.49 16.26
CA TRP A 73 -9.76 -7.65 14.89
C TRP A 73 -8.27 -7.93 14.82
N ILE A 74 -7.45 -7.24 15.62
CA ILE A 74 -6.00 -7.47 15.71
C ILE A 74 -5.72 -8.90 16.21
N GLU A 75 -6.44 -9.38 17.22
CA GLU A 75 -6.28 -10.76 17.70
C GLU A 75 -6.71 -11.78 16.64
N HIS A 76 -7.81 -11.55 15.94
CA HIS A 76 -8.28 -12.41 14.86
C HIS A 76 -7.27 -12.47 13.71
N LEU A 77 -6.83 -11.31 13.24
CA LEU A 77 -5.84 -11.20 12.18
C LEU A 77 -4.50 -11.83 12.60
N SER A 78 -4.10 -11.75 13.87
CA SER A 78 -2.88 -12.40 14.37
C SER A 78 -2.88 -13.93 14.22
N LYS A 79 -4.05 -14.55 14.07
CA LYS A 79 -4.22 -15.98 13.78
C LYS A 79 -4.12 -16.29 12.29
N CYS A 80 -3.82 -15.29 11.45
CA CYS A 80 -3.76 -15.36 10.00
C CYS A 80 -5.13 -15.64 9.35
N GLU A 81 -6.19 -15.11 9.96
CA GLU A 81 -7.57 -15.27 9.48
C GLU A 81 -8.09 -13.93 8.92
N PRO A 82 -8.58 -13.89 7.66
CA PRO A 82 -9.08 -12.66 7.05
C PRO A 82 -10.36 -12.19 7.73
N LEU A 83 -10.54 -10.86 7.83
CA LEU A 83 -11.79 -10.25 8.30
C LEU A 83 -12.90 -10.44 7.28
N SER A 84 -14.17 -10.28 7.69
CA SER A 84 -15.30 -10.23 6.76
C SER A 84 -15.26 -8.97 5.88
N GLU A 85 -15.94 -9.00 4.73
CA GLU A 85 -16.01 -7.83 3.81
C GLU A 85 -16.55 -6.58 4.53
N ASP A 86 -17.58 -6.73 5.35
CA ASP A 86 -18.14 -5.63 6.17
C ASP A 86 -17.14 -5.07 7.19
N ASP A 87 -16.35 -5.94 7.82
CA ASP A 87 -15.34 -5.54 8.79
C ASP A 87 -14.18 -4.81 8.12
N VAL A 88 -13.75 -5.27 6.94
CA VAL A 88 -12.79 -4.54 6.10
C VAL A 88 -13.34 -3.17 5.72
N ALA A 89 -14.63 -3.06 5.39
CA ALA A 89 -15.25 -1.77 5.08
C ALA A 89 -15.20 -0.80 6.24
N ARG A 90 -15.53 -1.27 7.43
CA ARG A 90 -15.47 -0.46 8.65
C ARG A 90 -14.04 -0.06 8.97
N LEU A 91 -13.10 -0.99 8.87
CA LEU A 91 -11.68 -0.75 9.11
C LEU A 91 -11.12 0.31 8.14
N CYS A 92 -11.37 0.18 6.84
CA CYS A 92 -10.90 1.13 5.84
C CYS A 92 -11.49 2.53 6.04
N LYS A 93 -12.77 2.65 6.40
CA LYS A 93 -13.39 3.95 6.75
C LYS A 93 -12.72 4.60 7.95
N MET A 94 -12.49 3.83 9.02
CA MET A 94 -11.77 4.32 10.20
C MET A 94 -10.34 4.73 9.85
N ALA A 95 -9.67 4.00 8.97
CA ALA A 95 -8.33 4.32 8.50
C ALA A 95 -8.29 5.60 7.68
N VAL A 96 -9.25 5.83 6.77
CA VAL A 96 -9.39 7.11 6.05
C VAL A 96 -9.58 8.26 7.03
N ASP A 97 -10.41 8.10 8.05
CA ASP A 97 -10.64 9.14 9.07
C ASP A 97 -9.39 9.48 9.90
N VAL A 98 -8.39 8.60 9.93
CA VAL A 98 -7.08 8.84 10.56
C VAL A 98 -6.11 9.45 9.53
N LEU A 99 -5.94 8.79 8.38
CA LEU A 99 -4.90 9.08 7.40
C LEU A 99 -5.16 10.37 6.62
N GLN A 100 -6.41 10.78 6.42
CA GLN A 100 -6.72 12.02 5.69
C GLN A 100 -6.20 13.30 6.39
N PHE A 101 -5.92 13.22 7.69
CA PHE A 101 -5.35 14.32 8.47
C PHE A 101 -3.82 14.22 8.60
N GLU A 102 -3.21 13.21 7.99
CA GLU A 102 -1.77 13.04 8.01
C GLU A 102 -1.10 13.84 6.89
N GLU A 103 0.06 14.42 7.21
CA GLU A 103 0.89 15.10 6.24
C GLU A 103 1.58 14.08 5.33
N ASN A 104 1.75 14.42 4.04
CA ASN A 104 2.46 13.58 3.08
C ASN A 104 3.95 13.34 3.45
N VAL A 105 4.51 14.24 4.26
CA VAL A 105 5.85 14.14 4.84
C VAL A 105 5.70 14.02 6.35
N LYS A 106 5.82 12.80 6.88
CA LYS A 106 5.64 12.58 8.33
C LYS A 106 6.94 12.81 9.11
N PRO A 107 6.99 13.78 10.05
CA PRO A 107 8.11 13.86 10.98
C PRO A 107 8.02 12.72 12.01
N ILE A 108 9.12 12.02 12.23
CA ILE A 108 9.20 10.87 13.14
C ILE A 108 10.32 11.08 14.15
N ASN A 109 9.99 10.91 15.43
CA ASN A 109 10.94 11.02 16.53
C ASN A 109 11.60 9.66 16.81
N VAL A 110 12.87 9.69 17.20
CA VAL A 110 13.59 8.52 17.72
C VAL A 110 13.23 8.26 19.19
N PRO A 111 13.31 7.02 19.68
CA PRO A 111 13.65 5.78 18.97
C PRO A 111 12.51 5.30 18.06
N VAL A 112 12.85 4.72 16.90
CA VAL A 112 11.91 4.14 15.93
C VAL A 112 12.50 2.88 15.30
N THR A 113 11.67 1.85 15.13
CA THR A 113 11.99 0.64 14.38
C THR A 113 11.52 0.82 12.93
N ILE A 114 12.46 0.80 11.99
CA ILE A 114 12.18 0.96 10.56
C ILE A 114 12.08 -0.41 9.91
N CYS A 115 10.99 -0.64 9.18
CA CYS A 115 10.62 -1.89 8.55
C CYS A 115 10.54 -1.68 7.03
N GLY A 116 11.25 -2.52 6.28
CA GLY A 116 11.18 -2.54 4.81
C GLY A 116 10.01 -3.36 4.30
N ASP A 117 10.16 -3.85 3.06
CA ASP A 117 9.14 -4.59 2.32
C ASP A 117 8.67 -5.84 3.08
N VAL A 118 7.36 -6.09 3.02
CA VAL A 118 6.70 -7.24 3.67
C VAL A 118 6.18 -8.24 2.63
N HIS A 119 5.63 -7.78 1.51
CA HIS A 119 5.16 -8.60 0.38
C HIS A 119 4.28 -9.80 0.79
N GLY A 120 3.27 -9.56 1.64
CA GLY A 120 2.35 -10.60 2.08
C GLY A 120 2.97 -11.70 2.95
N GLN A 121 4.19 -11.51 3.49
CA GLN A 121 4.83 -12.42 4.43
C GLN A 121 4.31 -12.19 5.86
N PHE A 122 3.06 -12.58 6.10
CA PHE A 122 2.35 -12.29 7.35
C PHE A 122 3.06 -12.81 8.62
N HIS A 123 3.62 -14.02 8.57
CA HIS A 123 4.32 -14.59 9.73
C HIS A 123 5.59 -13.82 10.10
N ASP A 124 6.32 -13.33 9.10
CA ASP A 124 7.52 -12.52 9.31
C ASP A 124 7.15 -11.15 9.90
N LEU A 125 6.02 -10.58 9.48
CA LEU A 125 5.47 -9.36 10.08
C LEU A 125 5.17 -9.55 11.58
N LEU A 126 4.53 -10.65 11.96
CA LEU A 126 4.25 -10.93 13.38
C LEU A 126 5.54 -11.10 14.18
N GLU A 127 6.54 -11.76 13.62
CA GLU A 127 7.83 -11.95 14.28
C GLU A 127 8.58 -10.62 14.42
N LEU A 128 8.50 -9.73 13.43
CA LEU A 128 9.02 -8.37 13.50
C LEU A 128 8.44 -7.62 14.71
N PHE A 129 7.13 -7.69 14.95
CA PHE A 129 6.52 -7.06 16.12
C PHE A 129 6.96 -7.69 17.45
N LYS A 130 7.21 -9.01 17.48
CA LYS A 130 7.73 -9.68 18.69
C LYS A 130 9.15 -9.26 19.01
N ILE A 131 10.01 -9.13 17.99
CA ILE A 131 11.43 -8.77 18.16
C ILE A 131 11.57 -7.26 18.41
N GLY A 132 10.86 -6.42 17.66
CA GLY A 132 10.92 -4.97 17.78
C GLY A 132 10.29 -4.45 19.07
N GLY A 133 9.37 -5.21 19.67
CA GLY A 133 8.70 -4.87 20.91
C GLY A 133 7.23 -4.46 20.71
N PRO A 134 6.37 -4.64 21.72
CA PRO A 134 4.94 -4.37 21.60
C PRO A 134 4.66 -2.87 21.43
N CYS A 135 3.60 -2.56 20.68
CA CYS A 135 2.97 -1.24 20.76
C CYS A 135 2.16 -1.14 22.05
N PRO A 136 2.14 0.01 22.75
CA PRO A 136 2.58 1.34 22.32
C PRO A 136 4.01 1.74 22.74
N ASP A 137 4.80 0.82 23.31
CA ASP A 137 6.11 1.15 23.89
C ASP A 137 7.18 1.44 22.82
N THR A 138 6.99 0.90 21.61
CA THR A 138 7.89 1.09 20.47
C THR A 138 7.19 1.85 19.35
N ASN A 139 7.91 2.78 18.70
CA ASN A 139 7.44 3.45 17.49
C ASN A 139 7.88 2.65 16.26
N TYR A 140 7.01 2.53 15.27
CA TYR A 140 7.28 1.81 14.03
C TYR A 140 7.11 2.70 12.80
N LEU A 141 8.02 2.56 11.86
CA LEU A 141 7.94 3.11 10.51
C LEU A 141 7.99 1.97 9.51
N PHE A 142 6.92 1.80 8.75
CA PHE A 142 6.85 0.86 7.64
C PHE A 142 7.01 1.61 6.31
N MET A 143 7.92 1.15 5.46
CA MET A 143 8.33 1.88 4.26
C MET A 143 7.46 1.63 3.03
N GLY A 144 6.62 0.58 3.00
CA GLY A 144 5.76 0.25 1.86
C GLY A 144 5.87 -1.22 1.48
N ASP A 145 5.30 -1.60 0.33
CA ASP A 145 5.30 -2.95 -0.23
C ASP A 145 4.80 -4.02 0.73
N TYR A 146 3.55 -3.85 1.16
CA TYR A 146 2.82 -4.77 2.02
C TYR A 146 2.19 -5.91 1.26
N VAL A 147 1.81 -5.65 0.00
CA VAL A 147 1.04 -6.56 -0.85
C VAL A 147 1.87 -7.17 -1.98
N ASP A 148 1.24 -8.13 -2.66
CA ASP A 148 1.77 -8.91 -3.78
C ASP A 148 2.90 -9.88 -3.40
N ARG A 149 3.16 -10.86 -4.28
CA ARG A 149 4.15 -11.95 -4.14
C ARG A 149 3.85 -12.98 -3.04
N GLY A 150 3.29 -12.57 -1.91
CA GLY A 150 2.84 -13.44 -0.82
C GLY A 150 1.38 -13.91 -0.98
N TYR A 151 1.01 -14.96 -0.25
CA TYR A 151 -0.37 -15.50 -0.23
C TYR A 151 -1.29 -14.87 0.84
N TYR A 152 -0.72 -14.02 1.69
CA TYR A 152 -1.38 -13.42 2.85
C TYR A 152 -1.33 -11.89 2.82
N SER A 153 -1.44 -11.29 1.63
CA SER A 153 -1.38 -9.84 1.45
C SER A 153 -2.58 -9.15 2.11
N VAL A 154 -3.77 -9.75 2.00
CA VAL A 154 -5.00 -9.24 2.62
C VAL A 154 -4.85 -9.15 4.13
N GLU A 155 -4.37 -10.22 4.77
CA GLU A 155 -4.19 -10.28 6.23
C GLU A 155 -3.09 -9.32 6.67
N THR A 156 -2.00 -9.23 5.89
CA THR A 156 -0.88 -8.31 6.14
C THR A 156 -1.33 -6.86 6.15
N VAL A 157 -2.02 -6.40 5.09
CA VAL A 157 -2.52 -5.01 5.03
C VAL A 157 -3.60 -4.78 6.08
N SER A 158 -4.54 -5.70 6.26
CA SER A 158 -5.59 -5.56 7.27
C SER A 158 -5.00 -5.39 8.67
N TYR A 159 -3.98 -6.16 9.01
CA TYR A 159 -3.31 -6.09 10.31
C TYR A 159 -2.56 -4.77 10.49
N LEU A 160 -1.80 -4.33 9.49
CA LEU A 160 -1.08 -3.05 9.55
C LEU A 160 -2.03 -1.86 9.67
N VAL A 161 -3.14 -1.86 8.92
CA VAL A 161 -4.16 -0.81 8.98
C VAL A 161 -4.86 -0.82 10.34
N ALA A 162 -5.24 -1.98 10.88
CA ALA A 162 -5.82 -2.08 12.21
C ALA A 162 -4.89 -1.55 13.30
N MET A 163 -3.61 -1.92 13.24
CA MET A 163 -2.58 -1.43 14.14
C MET A 163 -2.36 0.09 13.99
N LYS A 164 -2.37 0.62 12.76
CA LYS A 164 -2.29 2.07 12.48
C LYS A 164 -3.47 2.82 13.08
N VAL A 165 -4.69 2.34 12.89
CA VAL A 165 -5.89 2.97 13.47
C VAL A 165 -5.87 2.91 14.99
N ARG A 166 -5.42 1.80 15.57
CA ARG A 166 -5.33 1.59 17.03
C ARG A 166 -4.25 2.43 17.70
N TYR A 167 -3.14 2.68 17.00
CA TYR A 167 -1.97 3.42 17.50
C TYR A 167 -1.48 4.46 16.48
N PRO A 168 -2.30 5.48 16.14
CA PRO A 168 -2.04 6.38 15.02
C PRO A 168 -0.76 7.21 15.18
N HIS A 169 -0.39 7.50 16.43
CA HIS A 169 0.84 8.26 16.77
C HIS A 169 2.09 7.39 16.93
N ARG A 170 1.96 6.05 16.97
CA ARG A 170 3.10 5.13 17.18
C ARG A 170 3.50 4.40 15.92
N ILE A 171 2.53 4.12 15.05
CA ILE A 171 2.74 3.39 13.81
C ILE A 171 2.58 4.37 12.65
N THR A 172 3.61 4.48 11.83
CA THR A 172 3.55 5.21 10.57
C THR A 172 3.71 4.21 9.43
N ILE A 173 2.78 4.25 8.48
CA ILE A 173 2.80 3.43 7.27
C ILE A 173 3.01 4.37 6.09
N LEU A 174 3.99 4.05 5.24
CA LEU A 174 4.21 4.76 3.99
C LEU A 174 3.64 3.97 2.81
N ARG A 175 3.38 4.69 1.71
CA ARG A 175 2.96 4.11 0.44
C ARG A 175 4.16 3.59 -0.34
N GLY A 176 4.12 2.33 -0.74
CA GLY A 176 5.04 1.76 -1.71
C GLY A 176 4.47 1.66 -3.12
N ASN A 177 5.26 1.09 -4.03
CA ASN A 177 4.84 0.96 -5.44
C ASN A 177 3.82 -0.16 -5.63
N HIS A 178 3.86 -1.18 -4.77
CA HIS A 178 2.86 -2.24 -4.75
C HIS A 178 1.50 -1.78 -4.22
N GLU A 179 1.41 -0.65 -3.52
CA GLU A 179 0.15 -0.04 -3.09
C GLU A 179 -0.49 0.84 -4.20
N SER A 180 -0.48 0.35 -5.44
CA SER A 180 -1.09 1.02 -6.59
C SER A 180 -2.03 0.09 -7.36
N ARG A 181 -3.11 0.63 -7.93
CA ARG A 181 -4.12 -0.15 -8.68
C ARG A 181 -3.52 -0.97 -9.80
N GLN A 182 -2.59 -0.37 -10.55
CA GLN A 182 -1.95 -1.00 -11.70
C GLN A 182 -1.10 -2.20 -11.29
N ILE A 183 -0.36 -2.10 -10.17
CA ILE A 183 0.52 -3.17 -9.70
C ILE A 183 -0.30 -4.26 -9.02
N THR A 184 -1.19 -3.92 -8.08
CA THR A 184 -2.03 -4.90 -7.38
C THR A 184 -2.93 -5.73 -8.30
N GLN A 185 -3.32 -5.20 -9.46
CA GLN A 185 -4.08 -5.94 -10.46
C GLN A 185 -3.23 -7.03 -11.13
N VAL A 186 -1.99 -6.72 -11.49
CA VAL A 186 -1.13 -7.60 -12.29
C VAL A 186 -0.37 -8.61 -11.41
N TYR A 187 -0.07 -8.25 -10.17
CA TYR A 187 0.85 -9.00 -9.31
C TYR A 187 0.19 -9.86 -8.22
N GLY A 188 -1.14 -9.98 -8.26
CA GLY A 188 -1.88 -11.05 -7.58
C GLY A 188 -2.73 -10.61 -6.39
N PHE A 189 -2.62 -9.38 -5.89
CA PHE A 189 -3.50 -8.92 -4.79
C PHE A 189 -4.98 -8.88 -5.19
N TYR A 190 -5.30 -8.53 -6.45
CA TYR A 190 -6.66 -8.60 -6.98
C TYR A 190 -7.21 -10.04 -6.93
N ASP A 191 -6.45 -10.99 -7.46
CA ASP A 191 -6.83 -12.41 -7.48
C ASP A 191 -6.94 -12.99 -6.07
N GLU A 192 -6.08 -12.55 -5.15
CA GLU A 192 -6.14 -12.94 -3.74
C GLU A 192 -7.46 -12.50 -3.09
N CYS A 193 -7.86 -11.24 -3.29
CA CYS A 193 -9.13 -10.72 -2.80
C CYS A 193 -10.31 -11.48 -3.40
N LEU A 194 -10.32 -11.68 -4.72
CA LEU A 194 -11.39 -12.40 -5.41
C LEU A 194 -11.52 -13.83 -4.91
N ARG A 195 -10.41 -14.53 -4.70
CA ARG A 195 -10.39 -15.91 -4.20
C ARG A 195 -10.87 -16.02 -2.75
N LYS A 196 -10.52 -15.06 -1.88
CA LYS A 196 -10.86 -15.11 -0.44
C LYS A 196 -12.28 -14.64 -0.15
N TYR A 197 -12.76 -13.63 -0.87
CA TYR A 197 -14.05 -12.99 -0.61
C TYR A 197 -15.13 -13.31 -1.64
N GLY A 198 -14.75 -13.84 -2.81
CA GLY A 198 -15.67 -14.07 -3.92
C GLY A 198 -16.08 -12.79 -4.66
N SER A 199 -15.57 -11.63 -4.24
CA SER A 199 -15.86 -10.32 -4.84
C SER A 199 -14.58 -9.48 -4.94
N ALA A 200 -14.54 -8.54 -5.90
CA ALA A 200 -13.44 -7.58 -6.02
C ALA A 200 -13.61 -6.35 -5.09
N ASN A 201 -14.69 -6.29 -4.30
CA ASN A 201 -15.00 -5.13 -3.47
C ASN A 201 -13.89 -4.80 -2.48
N VAL A 202 -13.38 -5.82 -1.77
CA VAL A 202 -12.28 -5.67 -0.81
C VAL A 202 -11.04 -5.08 -1.47
N TRP A 203 -10.71 -5.50 -2.70
CA TRP A 203 -9.62 -4.92 -3.46
C TRP A 203 -9.86 -3.45 -3.81
N LYS A 204 -11.08 -3.08 -4.24
CA LYS A 204 -11.44 -1.67 -4.52
C LYS A 204 -11.30 -0.80 -3.27
N MET A 205 -11.70 -1.34 -2.12
CA MET A 205 -11.65 -0.66 -0.83
C MET A 205 -10.22 -0.42 -0.34
N PHE A 206 -9.33 -1.42 -0.46
CA PHE A 206 -7.92 -1.25 -0.13
C PHE A 206 -7.19 -0.33 -1.09
N THR A 207 -7.46 -0.43 -2.39
CA THR A 207 -6.85 0.46 -3.38
C THR A 207 -7.27 1.92 -3.20
N ASP A 208 -8.53 2.18 -2.82
CA ASP A 208 -8.97 3.52 -2.41
C ASP A 208 -8.24 3.99 -1.14
N LEU A 209 -8.05 3.10 -0.16
CA LEU A 209 -7.34 3.42 1.08
C LEU A 209 -5.87 3.77 0.84
N PHE A 210 -5.18 3.05 -0.05
CA PHE A 210 -3.77 3.27 -0.38
C PHE A 210 -3.48 4.68 -0.91
N ASP A 211 -4.47 5.34 -1.52
CA ASP A 211 -4.33 6.72 -1.98
C ASP A 211 -4.19 7.74 -0.84
N TYR A 212 -4.52 7.36 0.39
CA TYR A 212 -4.35 8.17 1.60
C TYR A 212 -3.03 7.91 2.35
N PHE A 213 -2.22 6.95 1.90
CA PHE A 213 -0.97 6.64 2.59
C PHE A 213 0.07 7.76 2.36
N PRO A 214 0.73 8.25 3.42
CA PRO A 214 1.84 9.18 3.28
C PRO A 214 2.93 8.64 2.37
N ILE A 215 3.56 9.52 1.58
CA ILE A 215 4.58 9.11 0.60
C ILE A 215 5.95 8.99 1.29
N THR A 216 6.22 9.86 2.27
CA THR A 216 7.58 10.02 2.82
C THR A 216 7.55 10.25 4.33
N ALA A 217 8.64 9.88 5.00
CA ALA A 217 8.89 10.22 6.39
C ALA A 217 10.26 10.89 6.58
N LEU A 218 10.34 11.79 7.56
CA LEU A 218 11.57 12.46 7.97
C LEU A 218 11.87 12.10 9.42
N VAL A 219 12.87 11.24 9.63
CA VAL A 219 13.28 10.77 10.95
C VAL A 219 14.33 11.71 11.54
N ASP A 220 14.06 12.23 12.75
CA ASP A 220 14.92 13.15 13.53
C ASP A 220 15.45 14.36 12.72
N ASN A 221 14.66 14.84 11.75
CA ASN A 221 15.03 15.90 10.80
C ASN A 221 16.34 15.64 10.03
N LYS A 222 16.80 14.39 9.97
CA LYS A 222 18.09 13.99 9.40
C LYS A 222 17.98 12.94 8.32
N ILE A 223 17.13 11.93 8.52
CA ILE A 223 17.02 10.78 7.62
C ILE A 223 15.70 10.88 6.87
N PHE A 224 15.79 10.97 5.55
CA PHE A 224 14.63 10.98 4.67
C PHE A 224 14.33 9.56 4.21
N CYS A 225 13.19 9.04 4.64
CA CYS A 225 12.73 7.68 4.35
C CYS A 225 11.69 7.73 3.24
N LEU A 226 11.97 6.98 2.17
CA LEU A 226 11.16 6.86 0.98
C LEU A 226 11.05 5.37 0.63
N HIS A 227 9.92 4.95 0.07
CA HIS A 227 9.80 3.60 -0.48
C HIS A 227 10.68 3.41 -1.73
N GLY A 228 10.57 4.35 -2.67
CA GLY A 228 11.42 4.44 -3.86
C GLY A 228 12.55 5.46 -3.69
N GLY A 229 13.66 5.29 -4.42
CA GLY A 229 14.76 6.26 -4.39
C GLY A 229 14.34 7.69 -4.81
N LEU A 230 15.22 8.67 -4.59
CA LEU A 230 15.02 10.03 -5.04
C LEU A 230 14.73 10.06 -6.55
N SER A 231 13.56 10.58 -6.92
CA SER A 231 13.26 10.88 -8.32
C SER A 231 14.35 11.81 -8.87
N LEU A 232 14.83 11.58 -10.08
CA LEU A 232 15.90 12.40 -10.70
C LEU A 232 15.49 13.89 -10.88
N HIS A 233 14.24 14.26 -10.58
CA HIS A 233 13.76 15.64 -10.57
C HIS A 233 14.06 16.40 -9.26
N ASP A 234 14.31 15.72 -8.14
CA ASP A 234 14.55 16.36 -6.83
C ASP A 234 16.02 16.77 -6.60
N ARG A 235 16.89 16.60 -7.59
CA ARG A 235 18.32 16.95 -7.47
C ARG A 235 18.61 18.46 -7.52
N ASN A 236 17.63 19.32 -7.76
CA ASN A 236 17.85 20.78 -7.86
C ASN A 236 17.65 21.57 -6.55
N HIS A 237 17.27 20.96 -5.42
CA HIS A 237 17.08 21.68 -4.16
C HIS A 237 18.14 21.40 -3.07
N ARG A 238 19.34 20.96 -3.47
CA ARG A 238 20.49 20.81 -2.54
C ARG A 238 21.78 21.52 -2.97
N SER A 239 21.73 22.49 -3.87
CA SER A 239 22.81 23.47 -4.06
C SER A 239 22.31 24.84 -3.63
N GLY A 240 22.86 25.35 -2.54
CA GLY A 240 22.38 26.55 -1.88
C GLY A 240 22.41 27.80 -2.76
N GLU A 241 21.36 28.59 -2.66
CA GLU A 241 21.45 30.03 -2.83
C GLU A 241 20.70 30.71 -1.69
N ARG A 242 21.51 31.39 -0.89
CA ARG A 242 21.15 32.32 0.17
C ARG A 242 20.27 33.39 -0.46
N VAL A 243 18.99 33.44 -0.12
CA VAL A 243 18.13 34.59 -0.44
C VAL A 243 18.64 35.75 0.42
N GLU A 244 19.56 36.54 -0.13
CA GLU A 244 19.92 37.85 0.41
C GLU A 244 18.68 38.76 0.30
N GLN A 245 18.12 39.14 1.45
CA GLN A 245 17.22 40.28 1.51
C GLN A 245 18.04 41.54 1.26
N ASN A 246 18.05 41.97 0.00
CA ASN A 246 18.76 43.18 -0.41
C ASN A 246 18.01 44.39 0.15
N THR A 247 18.55 44.95 1.24
CA THR A 247 18.28 46.30 1.70
C THR A 247 18.81 47.28 0.66
N GLY A 248 17.92 48.00 -0.02
CA GLY A 248 18.29 48.95 -1.08
C GLY A 248 17.41 50.18 -1.06
N SER A 249 17.64 51.04 -0.07
CA SER A 249 17.28 52.46 -0.08
C SER A 249 18.08 53.21 -1.15
N ALA A 250 17.40 53.97 -2.01
CA ALA A 250 17.90 55.11 -2.77
C ALA A 250 16.65 55.73 -3.43
N SER A 251 16.14 56.91 -3.06
CA SER A 251 16.69 58.28 -3.05
C SER A 251 15.82 59.12 -3.99
#